data_AF-A0A7G6Y2G1-F1
#
_entry.id   AF-A0A7G6Y2G1-F1
#
_cell.length_a   1.000
_cell.length_b   1.000
_cell.length_c   1.000
_cell.angle_alpha   90.00
_cell.angle_beta   90.00
_cell.angle_gamma   90.00
#
_symmetry.space_group_name_H-M   'P 1'
#
loop_
_entity.id
_entity.type
_entity.pdbx_description
1 polymer ?
#
loop_
_entity_poly.entity_id
_entity_poly.type
_entity_poly.pdbx_seq_one_letter_code
_entity_poly.pdbx_strand_id
1 'polypeptide(L)'
;MGNSLKSARFLIETRLADAMRGDDRACYDLGVAYSTGTGGADYDLIQAHKWFNLAAVAGNEAAQVARAEIADDMTAREIATAQRAARDWIAASQRRAA
;
A
#
# COMPACT_ATOMS: atom_id res chain seq x y z
N MET A 1 8.75 -18.38 22.02
CA MET A 1 8.99 -17.87 20.65
C MET A 1 7.84 -16.94 20.26
N GLY A 2 7.81 -15.70 20.79
CA GLY A 2 6.66 -14.78 20.68
C GLY A 2 7.01 -13.37 20.19
N ASN A 3 8.25 -13.15 19.74
CA ASN A 3 8.76 -11.84 19.34
C ASN A 3 8.52 -11.54 17.85
N SER A 4 8.39 -12.56 16.99
CA SER A 4 8.36 -12.39 15.52
C SER A 4 7.12 -11.63 15.01
N LEU A 5 5.93 -11.93 15.56
CA LEU A 5 4.67 -11.29 15.15
C LEU A 5 4.59 -9.82 15.56
N LYS A 6 5.11 -9.47 16.74
CA LYS A 6 5.14 -8.07 17.20
C LYS A 6 6.08 -7.23 16.35
N SER A 7 7.25 -7.78 16.01
CA SER A 7 8.21 -7.13 15.12
C SER A 7 7.64 -6.95 13.71
N ALA A 8 6.95 -7.95 13.16
CA ALA A 8 6.34 -7.86 11.83
C ALA A 8 5.22 -6.80 11.78
N ARG A 9 4.34 -6.75 12.78
CA ARG A 9 3.29 -5.73 12.86
C ARG A 9 3.87 -4.31 12.97
N PHE A 10 4.95 -4.14 13.73
CA PHE A 10 5.64 -2.86 13.86
C PHE A 10 6.19 -2.35 12.52
N LEU A 11 6.64 -3.23 11.62
CA LEU A 11 7.13 -2.84 10.29
C LEU A 11 6.02 -2.24 9.42
N ILE A 12 4.81 -2.80 9.47
CA ILE A 12 3.64 -2.22 8.78
C ILE A 12 3.24 -0.89 9.41
N GLU A 13 3.16 -0.82 10.74
CA GLU A 13 2.81 0.41 11.46
C GLU A 13 3.76 1.58 11.11
N THR A 14 5.06 1.30 11.05
CA THR A 14 6.08 2.29 10.69
C THR A 14 5.88 2.80 9.26
N ARG A 15 5.71 1.89 8.29
CA ARG A 15 5.49 2.27 6.89
C ARG A 15 4.19 3.02 6.68
N LEU A 16 3.13 2.66 7.42
CA LEU A 16 1.86 3.39 7.38
C LEU A 16 2.05 4.84 7.86
N ALA A 17 2.84 5.07 8.91
CA ALA A 17 3.13 6.41 9.40
C ALA A 17 3.91 7.24 8.37
N ASP A 18 4.87 6.65 7.66
CA ASP A 18 5.64 7.34 6.63
C ASP A 18 4.79 7.60 5.36
N ALA A 19 3.97 6.63 4.95
CA ALA A 19 2.99 6.82 3.89
C ALA A 19 1.98 7.94 4.21
N MET A 20 1.58 8.09 5.48
CA MET A 20 0.73 9.23 5.91
C MET A 20 1.43 10.59 5.75
N ARG A 21 2.76 10.64 5.81
CA ARG A 21 3.55 11.86 5.59
C ARG A 21 3.82 12.13 4.11
N GLY A 22 3.31 11.29 3.20
CA GLY A 22 3.49 11.43 1.77
C GLY A 22 4.75 10.77 1.23
N ASP A 23 5.37 9.86 1.99
CA ASP A 23 6.51 9.06 1.49
C ASP A 23 6.02 8.04 0.44
N ASP A 24 6.44 8.23 -0.80
CA ASP A 24 6.10 7.40 -1.94
C ASP A 24 6.79 6.02 -1.88
N ARG A 25 8.01 5.97 -1.34
CA ARG A 25 8.76 4.72 -1.12
C ARG A 25 8.09 3.89 -0.03
N ALA A 26 7.60 4.51 1.03
CA ALA A 26 6.82 3.81 2.05
C ALA A 26 5.52 3.21 1.48
N CYS A 27 4.85 3.93 0.58
CA CYS A 27 3.71 3.40 -0.16
C CYS A 27 4.12 2.23 -1.07
N TYR A 28 5.22 2.34 -1.81
CA TYR A 28 5.72 1.24 -2.65
C TYR A 28 6.04 -0.02 -1.83
N ASP A 29 6.75 0.14 -0.72
CA ASP A 29 7.09 -0.94 0.21
C ASP A 29 5.85 -1.64 0.79
N LEU A 30 4.80 -0.88 1.15
CA LEU A 30 3.53 -1.46 1.58
C LEU A 30 2.90 -2.28 0.44
N GLY A 31 2.95 -1.76 -0.79
CA GLY A 31 2.52 -2.49 -1.97
C GLY A 31 3.19 -3.86 -2.10
N VAL A 32 4.52 -3.89 -1.98
CA VAL A 32 5.32 -5.13 -2.02
C VAL A 32 4.99 -6.07 -0.86
N ALA A 33 4.84 -5.55 0.36
CA ALA A 33 4.52 -6.34 1.53
C ALA A 33 3.18 -7.09 1.34
N TYR A 34 2.14 -6.39 0.90
CA TYR A 34 0.82 -6.98 0.64
C TYR A 34 0.80 -7.88 -0.61
N SER A 35 1.61 -7.61 -1.65
CA SER A 35 1.65 -8.46 -2.85
C SER A 35 2.45 -9.75 -2.64
N THR A 36 3.23 -9.84 -1.57
CA THR A 36 4.05 -11.04 -1.27
C THR A 36 3.67 -11.73 0.04
N GLY A 37 2.80 -11.11 0.85
CA GLY A 37 2.50 -11.60 2.20
C GLY A 37 3.72 -11.54 3.13
N THR A 38 4.56 -10.50 2.98
CA THR A 38 5.79 -10.33 3.76
C THR A 38 5.74 -9.10 4.65
N GLY A 39 6.75 -8.92 5.50
CA GLY A 39 6.90 -7.70 6.30
C GLY A 39 5.78 -7.46 7.32
N GLY A 40 5.01 -8.50 7.67
CA GLY A 40 3.88 -8.43 8.60
C GLY A 40 2.53 -8.13 7.96
N ALA A 41 2.46 -8.09 6.63
CA ALA A 41 1.22 -8.06 5.88
C ALA A 41 0.81 -9.49 5.46
N ASP A 42 -0.49 -9.75 5.45
CA ASP A 42 -1.05 -10.90 4.76
C ASP A 42 -1.09 -10.61 3.25
N TYR A 43 -1.05 -11.66 2.43
CA TYR A 43 -1.18 -11.53 0.99
C TYR A 43 -2.57 -10.97 0.62
N ASP A 44 -2.60 -9.76 0.05
CA ASP A 44 -3.82 -9.04 -0.30
C ASP A 44 -3.56 -8.09 -1.48
N LEU A 45 -4.00 -8.49 -2.68
CA LEU A 45 -3.82 -7.70 -3.89
C LEU A 45 -4.62 -6.38 -3.90
N ILE A 46 -5.73 -6.29 -3.15
CA ILE A 46 -6.49 -5.03 -3.04
C ILE A 46 -5.67 -4.00 -2.27
N GLN A 47 -5.06 -4.40 -1.15
CA GLN A 47 -4.16 -3.51 -0.42
C GLN A 47 -2.90 -3.20 -1.24
N ALA A 48 -2.30 -4.20 -1.88
CA ALA A 48 -1.12 -4.00 -2.71
C ALA A 48 -1.38 -2.95 -3.82
N HIS A 49 -2.45 -3.12 -4.59
CA HIS A 49 -2.83 -2.21 -5.65
C HIS A 49 -3.13 -0.81 -5.12
N LYS A 50 -3.80 -0.69 -3.97
CA LYS A 50 -4.04 0.61 -3.31
C LYS A 50 -2.71 1.33 -3.07
N TRP A 51 -1.75 0.67 -2.44
CA TRP A 51 -0.48 1.28 -2.06
C TRP A 51 0.41 1.61 -3.26
N PHE A 52 0.48 0.71 -4.25
CA PHE A 52 1.16 1.02 -5.50
C PHE A 52 0.49 2.18 -6.26
N ASN A 53 -0.85 2.27 -6.25
CA ASN A 53 -1.54 3.42 -6.85
C ASN A 53 -1.19 4.74 -6.16
N LEU A 54 -1.05 4.74 -4.83
CA LEU A 54 -0.64 5.94 -4.08
C LEU A 54 0.80 6.36 -4.41
N ALA A 55 1.73 5.41 -4.43
CA ALA A 55 3.11 5.67 -4.82
C ALA A 55 3.22 6.15 -6.28
N ALA A 56 2.47 5.53 -7.19
CA ALA A 56 2.42 5.91 -8.61
C ALA A 56 1.94 7.34 -8.82
N VAL A 57 0.90 7.77 -8.08
CA VAL A 57 0.39 9.15 -8.12
C VAL A 57 1.42 10.16 -7.60
N ALA A 58 2.28 9.74 -6.66
CA ALA A 58 3.39 10.54 -6.15
C ALA A 58 4.63 10.55 -7.09
N GLY A 59 4.59 9.87 -8.23
CA GLY A 59 5.66 9.85 -9.22
C GLY A 59 6.58 8.62 -9.19
N ASN A 60 6.26 7.60 -8.39
CA ASN A 60 7.06 6.38 -8.32
C ASN A 60 6.80 5.47 -9.54
N GLU A 61 7.73 5.43 -10.49
CA GLU A 61 7.61 4.65 -11.72
C GLU A 61 7.56 3.14 -11.47
N ALA A 62 8.35 2.63 -10.51
CA ALA A 62 8.32 1.22 -10.13
C ALA A 62 6.94 0.80 -9.62
N ALA A 63 6.26 1.69 -8.88
CA ALA A 63 4.90 1.47 -8.44
C ALA A 63 3.88 1.46 -9.58
N GLN A 64 4.10 2.23 -10.65
CA GLN A 64 3.23 2.19 -11.83
C GLN A 64 3.30 0.83 -12.52
N VAL A 65 4.51 0.29 -12.69
CA VAL A 65 4.75 -1.03 -13.26
C VAL A 65 4.15 -2.11 -12.37
N ALA A 66 4.51 -2.15 -11.08
CA ALA A 66 4.02 -3.16 -10.14
C ALA A 66 2.49 -3.15 -10.02
N ARG A 67 1.86 -1.96 -10.03
CA ARG A 67 0.41 -1.83 -10.04
C ARG A 67 -0.22 -2.47 -11.27
N ALA A 68 0.37 -2.27 -12.45
CA ALA A 68 -0.13 -2.84 -13.69
C ALA A 68 0.02 -4.37 -13.68
N GLU A 69 1.17 -4.87 -13.26
CA GLU A 69 1.44 -6.32 -13.17
C GLU A 69 0.42 -7.04 -12.29
N ILE A 70 0.17 -6.55 -11.06
CA ILE A 70 -0.78 -7.22 -10.18
C ILE A 70 -2.24 -7.04 -10.61
N ALA A 71 -2.54 -6.03 -11.42
CA ALA A 71 -3.91 -5.79 -11.88
C ALA A 71 -4.38 -6.89 -12.86
N ASP A 72 -3.45 -7.58 -13.52
CA ASP A 72 -3.76 -8.71 -14.41
C ASP A 72 -4.33 -9.92 -13.63
N ASP A 73 -4.01 -10.05 -12.34
CA ASP A 73 -4.53 -11.08 -11.44
C ASP A 73 -5.79 -10.65 -10.67
N MET A 74 -6.29 -9.43 -10.89
CA MET A 74 -7.41 -8.85 -10.15
C MET A 74 -8.67 -8.71 -11.02
N THR A 75 -9.83 -8.85 -10.39
CA THR A 75 -11.09 -8.50 -11.04
C THR A 75 -11.27 -6.98 -11.11
N ALA A 76 -12.06 -6.50 -12.07
CA ALA A 76 -12.44 -5.08 -12.16
C ALA A 76 -13.08 -4.55 -10.87
N ARG A 77 -13.81 -5.41 -10.13
CA ARG A 77 -14.42 -5.04 -8.85
C ARG A 77 -13.38 -4.82 -7.75
N GLU A 78 -12.35 -5.64 -7.71
CA GLU A 78 -11.24 -5.53 -6.76
C GLU A 78 -10.39 -4.30 -7.07
N ILE A 79 -10.06 -4.06 -8.35
CA ILE A 79 -9.36 -2.84 -8.79
C ILE A 79 -10.14 -1.59 -8.39
N ALA A 80 -11.46 -1.57 -8.65
CA ALA A 80 -12.31 -0.44 -8.27
C ALA A 80 -12.35 -0.23 -6.75
N THR A 81 -12.27 -1.31 -5.97
CA THR A 81 -12.22 -1.25 -4.51
C THR A 81 -10.88 -0.69 -4.02
N ALA A 82 -9.77 -1.16 -4.57
CA ALA A 82 -8.43 -0.65 -4.27
C ALA A 82 -8.30 0.85 -4.61
N GLN A 83 -8.80 1.26 -5.79
CA GLN A 83 -8.79 2.65 -6.23
C GLN A 83 -9.65 3.56 -5.33
N ARG A 84 -10.84 3.10 -4.90
CA ARG A 84 -11.66 3.82 -3.92
C ARG A 84 -10.90 4.00 -2.61
N ALA A 85 -10.32 2.92 -2.08
CA ALA A 85 -9.54 2.99 -0.84
C ALA A 85 -8.32 3.93 -0.94
N ALA A 86 -7.68 4.04 -2.11
CA ALA A 86 -6.60 4.99 -2.34
C ALA A 86 -7.10 6.44 -2.32
N ARG A 87 -8.24 6.73 -2.96
CA ARG A 87 -8.86 8.06 -2.92
C ARG A 87 -9.25 8.47 -1.50
N ASP A 88 -9.86 7.54 -0.76
CA ASP A 88 -10.25 7.77 0.64
C ASP A 88 -9.04 8.05 1.52
N TRP A 89 -7.92 7.35 1.28
CA TRP A 89 -6.65 7.58 1.97
C TRP A 89 -6.11 8.99 1.74
N ILE A 90 -6.04 9.45 0.48
CA ILE A 90 -5.60 10.82 0.13
C ILE A 90 -6.51 11.86 0.79
N ALA A 91 -7.83 11.65 0.72
CA ALA A 91 -8.79 12.57 1.33
C ALA A 91 -8.66 12.63 2.86
N ALA A 92 -8.28 11.53 3.51
CA ALA A 92 -8.06 11.46 4.95
C ALA A 92 -6.71 12.07 5.37
N SER A 93 -5.64 11.87 4.58
CA SER A 93 -4.33 12.46 4.88
C SER A 93 -4.32 13.97 4.73
N GLN A 94 -4.97 14.51 3.70
CA GLN A 94 -5.09 15.96 3.48
C GLN A 94 -5.87 16.67 4.60
N ARG A 95 -6.94 16.04 5.10
CA ARG A 95 -7.72 16.57 6.23
C ARG A 95 -6.94 16.64 7.54
N ARG A 96 -5.84 15.91 7.66
CA ARG A 96 -4.98 15.89 8.86
C ARG A 96 -3.86 16.93 8.81
N ALA A 97 -3.62 17.52 7.64
CA ALA A 97 -2.59 18.53 7.41
C ALA A 97 -3.15 19.97 7.43
N ALA A 98 -4.47 20.14 7.59
CA ALA A 98 -5.18 21.43 7.70
C ALA A 98 -5.65 21.66 9.14
#